data_AF-A0A9D8FF79-F1
#
_entry.id   AF-A0A9D8FF79-F1
#
_cell.length_a   1.000
_cell.length_b   1.000
_cell.length_c   1.000
_cell.angle_alpha   90.00
_cell.angle_beta   90.00
_cell.angle_gamma   90.00
#
_symmetry.space_group_name_H-M   'P 1'
#
loop_
_entity.id
_entity.type
_entity.pdbx_description
1 polymer ?
#
loop_
_entity_poly.entity_id
_entity_poly.type
_entity_poly.pdbx_seq_one_letter_code
_entity_poly.pdbx_strand_id
1 'polypeptide(L)'
;MQPLLKKPHGFFFFVLLLLSIELFIWFYLEDTGYLYLLLLSDKSQISLLIISIYILTSLHFLYSSFVVSKQFMEVDDRSDSCRNMALNRFFKSLTEKPADNDRISSLLDVLDIRLRSRYSFGFLVADLMMKLGLLGTVIGFIIMLGSLSDLNSVDISVMQKLLADMSSGMKIALYTTLTGMLAGIFLNMKYNFLDWAIDHLMNDLKEAAIESKL
;
A
#
# COMPACT_ATOMS: atom_id res chain seq x y z
N MET A 1 7.93 20.29 -10.25
CA MET A 1 7.02 19.13 -10.07
C MET A 1 5.54 19.48 -10.16
N GLN A 2 5.12 20.72 -9.86
CA GLN A 2 3.74 21.19 -10.03
C GLN A 2 3.13 21.18 -11.47
N PRO A 3 3.88 21.30 -12.59
CA PRO A 3 3.22 21.38 -13.91
C PRO A 3 2.85 20.01 -14.52
N LEU A 4 3.31 18.89 -13.94
CA LEU A 4 3.07 17.54 -14.48
C LEU A 4 1.75 16.91 -13.99
N LEU A 5 1.17 17.43 -12.91
CA LEU A 5 -0.13 16.98 -12.40
C LEU A 5 -1.33 17.71 -12.97
N LYS A 6 -1.11 18.82 -13.69
CA LYS A 6 -2.19 19.63 -14.26
C LYS A 6 -2.83 19.01 -15.52
N LYS A 7 -2.38 17.83 -15.94
CA LYS A 7 -2.99 17.08 -17.04
C LYS A 7 -3.62 15.80 -16.47
N PRO A 8 -4.88 15.48 -16.81
CA PRO A 8 -5.63 14.33 -16.27
C PRO A 8 -4.91 12.98 -16.48
N HIS A 9 -4.01 12.90 -17.45
CA HIS A 9 -3.23 11.69 -17.75
C HIS A 9 -1.93 11.56 -16.95
N GLY A 10 -1.43 12.63 -16.31
CA GLY A 10 -0.13 12.62 -15.63
C GLY A 10 -0.06 11.66 -14.44
N PHE A 11 -1.14 11.59 -13.66
CA PHE A 11 -1.27 10.67 -12.53
C PHE A 11 -1.26 9.20 -13.00
N PHE A 12 -1.98 8.89 -14.07
CA PHE A 12 -2.03 7.54 -14.63
C PHE A 12 -0.66 7.06 -15.14
N PHE A 13 0.06 7.89 -15.90
CA PHE A 13 1.40 7.55 -16.37
C PHE A 13 2.37 7.30 -15.23
N PHE A 14 2.27 8.07 -14.13
CA PHE A 14 3.12 7.88 -12.96
C PHE A 14 2.81 6.59 -12.20
N VAL A 15 1.53 6.22 -12.08
CA VAL A 15 1.11 4.93 -11.50
C VAL A 15 1.64 3.76 -12.33
N LEU A 16 1.58 3.88 -13.66
CA LEU A 16 2.11 2.86 -14.58
C LEU A 16 3.63 2.74 -14.45
N LEU A 17 4.33 3.86 -14.29
CA LEU A 17 5.76 3.88 -13.99
C LEU A 17 6.06 3.16 -12.67
N LEU A 18 5.33 3.47 -11.59
CA LEU A 18 5.46 2.77 -10.30
C LEU A 18 5.23 1.26 -10.42
N LEU A 19 4.22 0.85 -11.19
CA LEU A 19 3.93 -0.57 -11.44
C LEU A 19 5.08 -1.24 -12.23
N SER A 20 5.63 -0.56 -13.23
CA SER A 20 6.76 -1.09 -14.00
C SER A 20 8.01 -1.30 -13.15
N ILE A 21 8.30 -0.36 -12.23
CA ILE A 21 9.41 -0.50 -11.27
C ILE A 21 9.16 -1.70 -10.34
N GLU A 22 7.92 -1.86 -9.86
CA GLU A 22 7.57 -2.97 -8.97
C GLU A 22 7.71 -4.33 -9.64
N LEU A 23 7.23 -4.48 -10.89
CA LEU A 23 7.41 -5.70 -11.66
C LEU A 23 8.89 -6.00 -11.94
N PHE A 24 9.69 -4.96 -12.23
CA PHE A 24 11.12 -5.11 -12.42
C PHE A 24 11.83 -5.59 -11.15
N ILE A 25 11.45 -5.07 -9.97
CA ILE A 25 11.98 -5.52 -8.68
C ILE A 25 11.63 -6.99 -8.43
N TRP A 26 10.38 -7.40 -8.70
CA TRP A 26 9.96 -8.80 -8.56
C TRP A 26 10.75 -9.73 -9.47
N PHE A 27 10.91 -9.37 -10.74
CA PHE A 27 11.72 -10.12 -11.71
C PHE A 27 13.18 -10.22 -11.26
N TYR A 28 13.78 -9.12 -10.81
CA TYR A 28 15.16 -9.11 -10.31
C TYR A 28 15.35 -9.98 -9.07
N LEU A 29 14.39 -9.98 -8.14
CA LEU A 29 14.41 -10.81 -6.94
C LEU A 29 14.28 -12.31 -7.24
N GLU A 30 13.57 -12.65 -8.32
CA GLU A 30 13.48 -14.02 -8.83
C GLU A 30 14.82 -14.47 -9.45
N ASP A 31 15.41 -13.65 -10.33
CA ASP A 31 16.68 -13.95 -11.03
C ASP A 31 17.86 -14.11 -10.05
N THR A 32 17.93 -13.24 -9.03
CA THR A 32 18.93 -13.33 -7.96
C THR A 32 18.72 -14.52 -7.01
N GLY A 33 17.60 -15.23 -7.13
CA GLY A 33 17.24 -16.36 -6.28
C GLY A 33 16.91 -15.98 -4.83
N TYR A 34 16.76 -14.69 -4.51
CA TYR A 34 16.41 -14.24 -3.16
C TYR A 34 15.05 -14.79 -2.72
N LEU A 35 14.06 -14.85 -3.61
CA LEU A 35 12.75 -15.45 -3.31
C LEU A 35 12.86 -16.92 -2.95
N TYR A 36 13.66 -17.67 -3.70
CA TYR A 36 13.92 -19.09 -3.44
C TYR A 36 14.69 -19.28 -2.12
N LEU A 37 15.72 -18.46 -1.87
CA LEU A 37 16.49 -18.48 -0.63
C LEU A 37 15.62 -18.16 0.60
N LEU A 38 14.72 -17.19 0.47
CA LEU A 38 13.80 -16.76 1.51
C LEU A 38 12.75 -17.83 1.82
N LEU A 39 12.17 -18.46 0.79
CA LEU A 39 11.22 -19.57 0.96
C LEU A 39 11.86 -20.85 1.51
N LEU A 40 13.08 -21.20 1.08
CA LEU A 40 13.81 -22.35 1.61
C LEU A 40 14.22 -22.18 3.07
N SER A 41 14.57 -20.94 3.45
CA SER A 41 15.06 -20.67 4.81
C SER A 41 13.91 -20.56 5.80
N ASP A 42 12.72 -20.15 5.36
CA ASP A 42 11.63 -19.83 6.26
C ASP A 42 10.72 -21.02 6.58
N LYS A 43 11.12 -21.80 7.58
CA LYS A 43 10.26 -22.83 8.20
C LYS A 43 8.98 -22.26 8.84
N SER A 44 8.95 -20.98 9.21
CA SER A 44 7.79 -20.37 9.89
C SER A 44 6.66 -19.99 8.93
N GLN A 45 6.92 -19.99 7.62
CA GLN A 45 6.00 -19.61 6.55
C GLN A 45 5.50 -18.16 6.60
N ILE A 46 6.10 -17.30 7.43
CA ILE A 46 5.73 -15.88 7.55
C ILE A 46 6.06 -15.11 6.28
N SER A 47 7.17 -15.44 5.65
CA SER A 47 7.63 -14.87 4.38
C SER A 47 6.60 -15.02 3.26
N LEU A 48 5.97 -16.19 3.17
CA LEU A 48 4.92 -16.46 2.19
C LEU A 48 3.68 -15.60 2.47
N LEU A 49 3.36 -15.42 3.76
CA LEU A 49 2.27 -14.55 4.20
C LEU A 49 2.56 -13.08 3.88
N ILE A 50 3.79 -12.59 4.10
CA ILE A 50 4.23 -11.23 3.72
C ILE A 50 4.07 -11.03 2.22
N ILE A 51 4.56 -11.97 1.40
CA ILE A 51 4.45 -11.92 -0.07
C ILE A 51 2.99 -11.90 -0.52
N SER A 52 2.16 -12.78 0.06
CA SER A 52 0.74 -12.89 -0.31
C SER A 52 -0.02 -11.61 0.01
N ILE A 53 0.17 -11.05 1.21
CA ILE A 53 -0.46 -9.79 1.61
C ILE A 53 0.06 -8.64 0.74
N TYR A 54 1.36 -8.61 0.43
CA TYR A 54 1.95 -7.59 -0.44
C TYR A 54 1.31 -7.60 -1.83
N ILE A 55 1.17 -8.78 -2.47
CA ILE A 55 0.54 -8.90 -3.80
C ILE A 55 -0.93 -8.45 -3.75
N LEU A 56 -1.70 -8.92 -2.76
CA LEU A 56 -3.11 -8.54 -2.61
C LEU A 56 -3.27 -7.02 -2.42
N THR A 57 -2.39 -6.41 -1.62
CA THR A 57 -2.42 -4.97 -1.36
C THR A 57 -1.98 -4.18 -2.59
N SER A 58 -0.98 -4.69 -3.33
CA SER A 58 -0.54 -4.07 -4.58
C SER A 58 -1.64 -4.10 -5.66
N LEU A 59 -2.39 -5.20 -5.75
CA LEU A 59 -3.58 -5.29 -6.60
C LEU A 59 -4.68 -4.33 -6.14
N HIS A 60 -4.92 -4.21 -4.82
CA HIS A 60 -5.86 -3.26 -4.27
C HIS A 60 -5.47 -1.80 -4.60
N PHE A 61 -4.18 -1.48 -4.53
CA PHE A 61 -3.65 -0.18 -4.95
C PHE A 61 -3.89 0.06 -6.45
N LEU A 62 -3.63 -0.93 -7.31
CA LEU A 62 -3.86 -0.80 -8.75
C LEU A 62 -5.33 -0.53 -9.06
N TYR A 63 -6.24 -1.27 -8.44
CA TYR A 63 -7.67 -1.04 -8.59
C TYR A 63 -8.08 0.37 -8.11
N SER A 64 -7.62 0.77 -6.92
CA SER A 64 -7.92 2.09 -6.35
C SER A 64 -7.39 3.22 -7.21
N SER A 65 -6.18 3.06 -7.75
CA SER A 65 -5.57 4.04 -8.64
C SER A 65 -6.31 4.16 -9.97
N PHE A 66 -6.77 3.05 -10.54
CA PHE A 66 -7.59 3.06 -11.75
C PHE A 66 -8.92 3.79 -11.53
N VAL A 67 -9.54 3.59 -10.36
CA VAL A 67 -10.78 4.28 -9.97
C VAL A 67 -10.55 5.78 -9.82
N VAL A 68 -9.45 6.21 -9.18
CA VAL A 68 -9.10 7.64 -9.03
C VAL A 68 -8.76 8.26 -10.39
N SER A 69 -8.00 7.58 -11.24
CA SER A 69 -7.67 8.06 -12.58
C SER A 69 -8.92 8.27 -13.44
N LYS A 70 -9.92 7.39 -13.31
CA LYS A 70 -11.19 7.56 -14.01
C LYS A 70 -11.98 8.76 -13.50
N GLN A 71 -11.93 9.04 -12.19
CA GLN A 71 -12.58 10.22 -11.60
C GLN A 71 -11.95 11.53 -12.07
N PHE A 72 -10.62 11.60 -12.21
CA PHE A 72 -9.94 12.76 -12.78
C PHE A 72 -10.38 13.07 -14.22
N MET A 73 -10.59 12.03 -15.03
CA MET A 73 -11.01 12.21 -16.43
C MET A 73 -12.49 12.62 -16.57
N GLU A 74 -13.35 12.20 -15.64
CA GLU A 74 -14.76 12.65 -15.57
C GLU A 74 -14.91 14.10 -15.05
N VAL A 75 -13.92 14.65 -14.35
CA VAL A 75 -13.94 16.05 -13.86
C VAL A 75 -13.46 17.06 -14.91
N ASP A 76 -12.51 16.66 -15.77
CA ASP A 76 -11.99 17.51 -16.85
C ASP A 76 -13.00 17.67 -18.01
N ASP A 77 -13.80 16.63 -18.27
CA ASP A 77 -14.88 16.66 -19.26
C ASP A 77 -16.19 17.09 -18.57
N ARG A 78 -16.51 18.40 -18.57
CA ARG A 78 -17.75 19.00 -18.02
C ARG A 78 -19.03 18.49 -18.72
N SER A 79 -19.31 17.19 -18.65
CA SER A 79 -20.47 16.57 -19.28
C SER A 79 -21.34 15.84 -18.25
N ASP A 80 -22.63 16.17 -18.29
CA ASP A 80 -23.81 15.85 -17.46
C ASP A 80 -24.05 14.39 -17.00
N SER A 81 -23.04 13.53 -16.90
CA SER A 81 -23.21 12.12 -16.51
C SER A 81 -22.07 11.59 -15.62
N CYS A 82 -21.80 12.28 -14.51
CA CYS A 82 -20.96 11.76 -13.43
C CYS A 82 -21.57 10.48 -12.84
N ARG A 83 -20.85 9.35 -12.92
CA ARG A 83 -21.40 8.01 -12.61
C ARG A 83 -21.25 7.59 -11.14
N ASN A 84 -20.54 8.37 -10.33
CA ASN A 84 -20.54 8.20 -8.88
C ASN A 84 -21.80 8.81 -8.27
N MET A 85 -22.65 7.99 -7.64
CA MET A 85 -23.88 8.44 -6.96
C MET A 85 -23.64 9.51 -5.88
N ALA A 86 -22.40 9.67 -5.39
CA ALA A 86 -22.02 10.73 -4.46
C ALA A 86 -21.70 12.06 -5.18
N LEU A 87 -20.90 12.04 -6.24
CA LEU A 87 -20.58 13.23 -7.05
C LEU A 87 -21.79 13.71 -7.86
N ASN A 88 -22.58 12.80 -8.41
CA ASN A 88 -23.83 13.15 -9.08
C ASN A 88 -24.83 13.76 -8.09
N ARG A 89 -24.95 13.22 -6.86
CA ARG A 89 -25.74 13.87 -5.82
C ARG A 89 -25.18 15.23 -5.41
N PHE A 90 -23.86 15.40 -5.40
CA PHE A 90 -23.22 16.69 -5.11
C PHE A 90 -23.57 17.74 -6.16
N PHE A 91 -23.27 17.48 -7.43
CA PHE A 91 -23.56 18.39 -8.53
C PHE A 91 -25.06 18.61 -8.71
N LYS A 92 -25.89 17.56 -8.64
CA LYS A 92 -27.36 17.70 -8.69
C LYS A 92 -27.92 18.54 -7.53
N SER A 93 -27.34 18.43 -6.33
CA SER A 93 -27.74 19.26 -5.18
C SER A 93 -27.29 20.73 -5.31
N LEU A 94 -26.23 21.00 -6.08
CA LEU A 94 -25.81 22.37 -6.43
C LEU A 94 -26.71 22.97 -7.52
N THR A 95 -27.15 22.17 -8.49
CA THR A 95 -28.00 22.64 -9.60
C THR A 95 -29.47 22.85 -9.19
N GLU A 96 -30.02 22.04 -8.28
CA GLU A 96 -31.43 22.17 -7.86
C GLU A 96 -31.70 23.32 -6.88
N LYS A 97 -30.68 23.87 -6.21
CA LYS A 97 -30.85 24.97 -5.24
C LYS A 97 -29.54 25.72 -5.06
N PRO A 98 -29.51 27.07 -5.07
CA PRO A 98 -28.28 27.82 -4.77
C PRO A 98 -27.87 27.50 -3.32
N ALA A 99 -26.92 26.58 -3.18
CA ALA A 99 -26.48 26.10 -1.89
C ALA A 99 -25.63 27.18 -1.21
N ASP A 100 -25.93 27.44 0.05
CA ASP A 100 -25.11 28.28 0.92
C ASP A 100 -23.67 27.72 1.01
N ASN A 101 -22.66 28.58 1.18
CA ASN A 101 -21.24 28.13 1.17
C ASN A 101 -20.98 27.03 2.21
N ASP A 102 -21.68 27.08 3.34
CA ASP A 102 -21.60 26.10 4.44
C ASP A 102 -22.15 24.71 4.05
N ARG A 103 -23.08 24.64 3.08
CA ARG A 103 -23.60 23.36 2.58
C ARG A 103 -22.66 22.72 1.57
N ILE A 104 -21.97 23.53 0.77
CA ILE A 104 -20.99 23.05 -0.21
C ILE A 104 -19.78 22.46 0.53
N SER A 105 -19.27 23.16 1.54
CA SER A 105 -18.15 22.67 2.37
C SER A 105 -18.49 21.38 3.10
N SER A 106 -19.66 21.30 3.76
CA SER A 106 -20.07 20.08 4.46
C SER A 106 -20.28 18.88 3.53
N LEU A 107 -20.77 19.08 2.31
CA LEU A 107 -20.89 18.01 1.33
C LEU A 107 -19.52 17.56 0.78
N LEU A 108 -18.57 18.47 0.62
CA LEU A 108 -17.19 18.15 0.25
C LEU A 108 -16.49 17.37 1.37
N ASP A 109 -16.69 17.74 2.63
CA ASP A 109 -16.14 17.01 3.77
C ASP A 109 -16.68 15.57 3.84
N VAL A 110 -17.97 15.37 3.58
CA VAL A 110 -18.56 14.02 3.51
C VAL A 110 -17.98 13.21 2.34
N LEU A 111 -17.70 13.85 1.21
CA LEU A 111 -17.07 13.21 0.06
C LEU A 111 -15.61 12.84 0.35
N ASP A 112 -14.86 13.74 0.99
CA ASP A 112 -13.49 13.51 1.45
C ASP A 112 -13.44 12.30 2.38
N ILE A 113 -14.29 12.26 3.41
CA ILE A 113 -14.38 11.12 4.35
C ILE A 113 -14.64 9.80 3.62
N ARG A 114 -15.52 9.79 2.60
CA ARG A 114 -15.84 8.58 1.84
C ARG A 114 -14.70 8.12 0.93
N LEU A 115 -13.98 9.05 0.31
CA LEU A 115 -12.79 8.74 -0.47
C LEU A 115 -11.71 8.20 0.47
N ARG A 116 -11.43 8.94 1.55
CA ARG A 116 -10.42 8.67 2.59
C ARG A 116 -10.60 7.33 3.30
N SER A 117 -11.83 6.93 3.54
CA SER A 117 -12.15 5.60 4.07
C SER A 117 -11.66 4.44 3.19
N ARG A 118 -11.70 4.57 1.85
CA ARG A 118 -11.38 3.47 0.94
C ARG A 118 -9.87 3.21 0.82
N TYR A 119 -9.03 4.24 0.95
CA TYR A 119 -7.58 4.10 0.85
C TYR A 119 -6.86 4.04 2.20
N SER A 120 -7.52 4.45 3.30
CA SER A 120 -6.99 4.29 4.66
C SER A 120 -6.67 2.82 5.01
N PHE A 121 -7.39 1.86 4.41
CA PHE A 121 -7.08 0.43 4.52
C PHE A 121 -5.66 0.10 4.03
N GLY A 122 -5.19 0.77 2.96
CA GLY A 122 -3.85 0.56 2.42
C GLY A 122 -2.74 0.98 3.37
N PHE A 123 -2.92 2.13 4.03
CA PHE A 123 -2.00 2.62 5.06
C PHE A 123 -1.94 1.66 6.25
N LEU A 124 -3.09 1.16 6.71
CA LEU A 124 -3.16 0.17 7.78
C LEU A 124 -2.39 -1.11 7.44
N VAL A 125 -2.50 -1.59 6.19
CA VAL A 125 -1.76 -2.79 5.77
C VAL A 125 -0.26 -2.53 5.66
N ALA A 126 0.16 -1.34 5.20
CA ALA A 126 1.57 -0.97 5.17
C ALA A 126 2.19 -0.96 6.57
N ASP A 127 1.48 -0.39 7.56
CA ASP A 127 1.87 -0.39 8.96
C ASP A 127 1.89 -1.81 9.57
N LEU A 128 0.91 -2.64 9.22
CA LEU A 128 0.88 -4.04 9.62
C LEU A 128 2.10 -4.79 9.06
N MET A 129 2.53 -4.47 7.85
CA MET A 129 3.65 -5.15 7.21
C MET A 129 5.00 -4.84 7.88
N MET A 130 5.20 -3.58 8.28
CA MET A 130 6.34 -3.21 9.12
C MET A 130 6.34 -3.96 10.46
N LYS A 131 5.17 -4.06 11.11
CA LYS A 131 5.01 -4.80 12.38
C LYS A 131 5.23 -6.30 12.21
N LEU A 132 4.78 -6.88 11.10
CA LEU A 132 5.03 -8.28 10.75
C LEU A 132 6.53 -8.56 10.53
N GLY A 133 7.27 -7.61 9.93
CA GLY A 133 8.72 -7.67 9.84
C GLY A 133 9.38 -7.81 11.21
N LEU A 134 9.00 -6.95 12.17
CA LEU A 134 9.47 -7.05 13.55
C LEU A 134 9.06 -8.37 14.23
N LEU A 135 7.84 -8.86 13.98
CA LEU A 135 7.36 -10.15 14.49
C LEU A 135 8.24 -11.31 13.99
N GLY A 136 8.75 -11.21 12.76
CA GLY A 136 9.73 -12.15 12.20
C GLY A 136 11.01 -12.27 13.03
N THR A 137 11.53 -11.17 13.59
CA THR A 137 12.69 -11.24 14.52
C THR A 137 12.38 -12.07 15.76
N VAL A 138 11.21 -11.83 16.36
CA VAL A 138 10.78 -12.51 17.59
C VAL A 138 10.64 -13.99 17.31
N ILE A 139 10.06 -14.38 16.17
CA ILE A 139 9.89 -15.79 15.81
C ILE A 139 11.24 -16.46 15.49
N GLY A 140 12.15 -15.79 14.78
CA GLY A 140 13.49 -16.34 14.55
C GLY A 140 14.28 -16.54 15.84
N PHE A 141 14.13 -15.63 16.81
CA PHE A 141 14.69 -15.82 18.16
C PHE A 141 14.03 -16.97 18.93
N ILE A 142 12.72 -17.16 18.84
CA ILE A 142 12.02 -18.30 19.46
C ILE A 142 12.55 -19.62 18.89
N ILE A 143 12.71 -19.72 17.57
CA ILE A 143 13.26 -20.92 16.91
C ILE A 143 14.71 -21.17 17.37
N MET A 144 15.52 -20.10 17.44
CA MET A 144 16.90 -20.17 17.92
C MET A 144 16.97 -20.71 19.36
N LEU A 145 16.20 -20.14 20.29
CA LEU A 145 16.19 -20.56 21.70
C LEU A 145 15.58 -21.95 21.90
N GLY A 146 14.59 -22.34 21.10
CA GLY A 146 14.01 -23.69 21.14
C GLY A 146 15.03 -24.78 20.84
N SER A 147 16.01 -24.52 19.97
CA SER A 147 17.08 -25.48 19.68
C SER A 147 17.99 -25.76 20.89
N LEU A 148 18.10 -24.83 21.86
CA LEU A 148 18.89 -25.01 23.08
C LEU A 148 18.17 -25.88 24.13
N SER A 149 16.83 -25.88 24.16
CA SER A 149 16.06 -26.60 25.19
C SER A 149 15.97 -28.11 24.99
N ASP A 150 16.23 -28.61 23.78
CA ASP A 150 16.08 -30.04 23.42
C ASP A 150 17.29 -30.92 23.81
N LEU A 151 18.25 -30.39 24.57
CA LEU A 151 19.53 -31.06 24.82
C LEU A 151 19.61 -31.74 26.19
N ASN A 152 19.76 -33.07 26.17
CA ASN A 152 20.07 -33.88 27.36
C ASN A 152 21.53 -34.38 27.42
N SER A 153 22.35 -34.17 26.38
CA SER A 153 23.80 -34.47 26.41
C SER A 153 24.57 -33.67 25.36
N VAL A 154 25.79 -33.25 25.70
CA VAL A 154 26.66 -32.41 24.86
C VAL A 154 27.66 -33.30 24.12
N ASP A 155 27.25 -33.82 22.97
CA ASP A 155 28.12 -34.57 22.06
C ASP A 155 28.59 -33.67 20.89
N ILE A 156 29.73 -33.99 20.28
CA ILE A 156 30.38 -33.12 19.26
C ILE A 156 29.49 -32.94 18.02
N SER A 157 28.75 -33.98 17.64
CA SER A 157 27.79 -33.96 16.53
C SER A 157 26.55 -33.10 16.83
N VAL A 158 26.12 -33.08 18.10
CA VAL A 158 25.00 -32.27 18.58
C VAL A 158 25.39 -30.79 18.60
N MET A 159 26.65 -30.47 18.93
CA MET A 159 27.18 -29.09 18.88
C MET A 159 27.15 -28.50 17.47
N GLN A 160 27.54 -29.27 16.44
CA GLN A 160 27.45 -28.80 15.05
C GLN A 160 26.00 -28.56 14.62
N LYS A 161 25.08 -29.45 15.02
CA LYS A 161 23.66 -29.31 14.73
C LYS A 161 23.05 -28.08 15.42
N LEU A 162 23.43 -27.81 16.66
CA LEU A 162 23.02 -26.62 17.39
C LEU A 162 23.48 -25.34 16.72
N LEU A 163 24.76 -25.26 16.33
CA LEU A 163 25.27 -24.09 15.64
C LEU A 163 24.56 -23.86 14.30
N ALA A 164 24.21 -24.93 13.59
CA ALA A 164 23.42 -24.85 12.36
C ALA A 164 21.98 -24.38 12.61
N ASP A 165 21.30 -24.91 13.63
CA ASP A 165 19.91 -24.55 13.96
C ASP A 165 19.83 -23.11 14.53
N MET A 166 20.81 -22.69 15.32
CA MET A 166 20.94 -21.30 15.79
C MET A 166 21.19 -20.33 14.64
N SER A 167 22.08 -20.70 13.71
CA SER A 167 22.34 -19.91 12.50
C SER A 167 21.10 -19.82 11.61
N SER A 168 20.33 -20.92 11.52
CA SER A 168 19.06 -20.96 10.78
C SER A 168 18.01 -20.03 11.38
N GLY A 169 17.78 -20.07 12.69
CA GLY A 169 16.85 -19.17 13.38
C GLY A 169 17.21 -17.69 13.19
N MET A 170 18.51 -17.36 13.25
CA MET A 170 19.00 -16.01 12.96
C MET A 170 18.76 -15.60 11.50
N LYS A 171 19.00 -16.52 10.56
CA LYS A 171 18.78 -16.31 9.13
C LYS A 171 17.31 -15.94 8.86
N ILE A 172 16.38 -16.71 9.43
CA ILE A 172 14.94 -16.44 9.32
C ILE A 172 14.62 -15.04 9.82
N ALA A 173 15.05 -14.70 11.06
CA ALA A 173 14.81 -13.39 11.66
C ALA A 173 15.25 -12.24 10.76
N LEU A 174 16.47 -12.30 10.20
CA LEU A 174 17.01 -11.22 9.38
C LEU A 174 16.26 -11.07 8.05
N TYR A 175 16.01 -12.17 7.33
CA TYR A 175 15.35 -12.12 6.03
C TYR A 175 13.88 -11.72 6.12
N THR A 176 13.13 -12.23 7.09
CA THR A 176 11.71 -11.87 7.27
C THR A 176 11.57 -10.39 7.64
N THR A 177 12.48 -9.88 8.47
CA THR A 177 12.47 -8.50 8.94
C THR A 177 12.80 -7.52 7.83
N LEU A 178 13.87 -7.80 7.08
CA LEU A 178 14.25 -7.00 5.92
C LEU A 178 13.10 -6.95 4.90
N THR A 179 12.52 -8.11 4.59
CA THR A 179 11.44 -8.22 3.60
C THR A 179 10.18 -7.48 4.05
N GLY A 180 9.75 -7.67 5.30
CA GLY A 180 8.55 -7.00 5.84
C GLY A 180 8.71 -5.48 5.91
N MET A 181 9.89 -4.98 6.31
CA MET A 181 10.16 -3.54 6.33
C MET A 181 10.24 -2.95 4.92
N LEU A 182 10.95 -3.59 3.98
CA LEU A 182 11.02 -3.11 2.61
C LEU A 182 9.63 -3.09 1.96
N ALA A 183 8.86 -4.17 2.09
CA ALA A 183 7.48 -4.25 1.61
C ALA A 183 6.60 -3.14 2.21
N GLY A 184 6.70 -2.91 3.54
CA GLY A 184 5.96 -1.86 4.23
C GLY A 184 6.33 -0.45 3.78
N ILE A 185 7.62 -0.16 3.56
CA ILE A 185 8.10 1.14 3.06
C ILE A 185 7.57 1.38 1.64
N PHE A 186 7.70 0.40 0.75
CA PHE A 186 7.20 0.50 -0.62
C PHE A 186 5.69 0.75 -0.67
N LEU A 187 4.90 0.02 0.14
CA LEU A 187 3.46 0.25 0.24
C LEU A 187 3.13 1.64 0.78
N ASN A 188 3.81 2.07 1.85
CA ASN A 188 3.62 3.41 2.41
C ASN A 188 3.90 4.50 1.37
N MET A 189 4.97 4.38 0.60
CA MET A 189 5.28 5.35 -0.46
C MET A 189 4.17 5.42 -1.51
N LYS A 190 3.65 4.27 -1.96
CA LYS A 190 2.53 4.19 -2.93
C LYS A 190 1.27 4.85 -2.39
N TYR A 191 0.87 4.55 -1.15
CA TYR A 191 -0.36 5.09 -0.57
C TYR A 191 -0.26 6.58 -0.20
N ASN A 192 0.90 7.07 0.24
CA ASN A 192 1.11 8.51 0.46
C ASN A 192 0.96 9.31 -0.84
N PHE A 193 1.45 8.76 -1.96
CA PHE A 193 1.26 9.41 -3.25
C PHE A 193 -0.21 9.45 -3.70
N LEU A 194 -0.98 8.39 -3.40
CA LEU A 194 -2.41 8.36 -3.67
C LEU A 194 -3.17 9.40 -2.85
N ASP A 195 -2.83 9.57 -1.56
CA ASP A 195 -3.45 10.61 -0.70
C ASP A 195 -3.19 12.01 -1.26
N TRP A 196 -1.94 12.29 -1.66
CA TRP A 196 -1.58 13.56 -2.26
C TRP A 196 -2.34 13.88 -3.55
N ALA A 197 -2.61 12.87 -4.38
CA ALA A 197 -3.41 13.04 -5.60
C ALA A 197 -4.89 13.32 -5.30
N ILE A 198 -5.43 12.73 -4.24
CA ILE A 198 -6.82 12.95 -3.82
C ILE A 198 -6.99 14.34 -3.20
N ASP A 199 -6.03 14.79 -2.41
CA ASP A 199 -6.03 16.16 -1.89
C ASP A 199 -6.04 17.19 -3.02
N HIS A 200 -5.31 16.95 -4.11
CA HIS A 200 -5.36 17.79 -5.31
C HIS A 200 -6.74 17.76 -5.97
N LEU A 201 -7.32 16.58 -6.17
CA LEU A 201 -8.67 16.46 -6.73
C LEU A 201 -9.71 17.21 -5.88
N MET A 202 -9.62 17.11 -4.57
CA MET A 202 -10.53 17.78 -3.63
C MET A 202 -10.38 19.31 -3.71
N ASN A 203 -9.16 19.81 -3.88
CA ASN A 203 -8.90 21.24 -4.05
C ASN A 203 -9.43 21.76 -5.39
N ASP A 204 -9.22 21.03 -6.50
CA ASP A 204 -9.76 21.40 -7.81
C ASP A 204 -11.30 21.43 -7.79
N LEU A 205 -11.94 20.47 -7.11
CA LEU A 205 -13.39 20.44 -6.92
C LEU A 205 -13.90 21.61 -6.06
N LYS A 206 -13.14 21.99 -5.02
CA LYS A 206 -13.43 23.17 -4.18
C LYS A 206 -13.40 24.44 -5.00
N GLU A 207 -12.36 24.64 -5.82
CA GLU A 207 -12.22 25.81 -6.69
C GLU A 207 -13.36 25.89 -7.71
N ALA A 208 -13.66 24.78 -8.40
CA ALA A 208 -14.75 24.73 -9.39
C ALA A 208 -16.13 24.99 -8.77
N ALA A 209 -16.39 24.52 -7.54
CA ALA A 209 -17.64 24.78 -6.83
C ALA A 209 -17.79 26.27 -6.47
N ILE A 210 -16.70 26.93 -6.07
CA ILE A 210 -16.67 28.37 -5.77
C ILE A 210 -16.89 29.18 -7.05
N GLU A 211 -16.22 28.84 -8.16
CA GLU A 211 -16.38 29.52 -9.45
C GLU A 211 -17.80 29.39 -10.03
N SER A 212 -18.48 28.25 -9.86
CA SER A 212 -19.86 28.07 -10.35
C SER A 212 -20.89 29.00 -9.68
N LYS A 213 -20.49 29.67 -8.60
CA LYS A 213 -21.31 30.60 -7.82
C LYS A 213 -21.19 32.05 -8.31
N LEU A 214 -20.27 32.34 -9.23
CA LEU A 214 -19.96 33.64 -9.82
C LEU A 214 -20.59 33.77 -11.21
#